data_AF-A0AAV0XS68-F1
#
_entry.id   AF-A0AAV0XS68-F1
#
_cell.length_a   1.000
_cell.length_b   1.000
_cell.length_c   1.000
_cell.angle_alpha   90.00
_cell.angle_beta   90.00
_cell.angle_gamma   90.00
#
_symmetry.space_group_name_H-M   'P 1'
#
loop_
_entity.id
_entity.type
_entity.pdbx_description
1 polymer ?
#
loop_
_entity_poly.entity_id
_entity_poly.type
_entity_poly.pdbx_seq_one_letter_code
_entity_poly.pdbx_strand_id
1 'polypeptide(L)'
;MLPEAKTIRNIALVVTDEFILFKTYSSLNKILRIAAYWLRFRDFLVKKSSASVGPLKAEDLERANIGLIKNVQNNFFKLEIENLKNKKSIPKSKIILLRPFIDDKDILRVGGRLKNAITIEVFQRQPIILPGDSIYTKLLFQREHIRCMHGGPFARPLQFSL
;
A
#
# COMPACT_ATOMS: atom_id res chain seq x y z
N MET A 1 -27.65 -37.40 25.33
CA MET A 1 -26.75 -36.24 25.44
C MET A 1 -26.33 -35.84 24.04
N LEU A 2 -26.86 -34.74 23.51
CA LEU A 2 -26.48 -34.19 22.20
C LEU A 2 -25.27 -33.27 22.40
N PRO A 3 -24.23 -33.33 21.55
CA PRO A 3 -23.10 -32.42 21.63
C PRO A 3 -23.52 -31.04 21.10
N GLU A 4 -23.35 -30.03 21.94
CA GLU A 4 -23.62 -28.62 21.63
C GLU A 4 -22.62 -28.12 20.57
N ALA A 5 -23.11 -27.86 19.36
CA ALA A 5 -22.30 -27.36 18.26
C ALA A 5 -21.83 -25.94 18.59
N LYS A 6 -20.53 -25.77 18.87
CA LYS A 6 -19.89 -24.46 19.03
C LYS A 6 -20.00 -23.68 17.72
N THR A 7 -20.92 -22.73 17.66
CA THR A 7 -21.03 -21.76 16.57
C THR A 7 -19.72 -20.99 16.44
N ILE A 8 -18.91 -21.34 15.44
CA ILE A 8 -17.74 -20.56 15.04
C ILE A 8 -18.27 -19.27 14.43
N ARG A 9 -18.43 -18.22 15.26
CA ARG A 9 -18.68 -16.87 14.76
C ARG A 9 -17.41 -16.42 14.04
N ASN A 10 -17.39 -16.53 12.72
CA ASN A 10 -16.45 -15.80 11.89
C ASN A 10 -16.71 -14.31 12.13
N ILE A 11 -15.98 -13.72 13.07
CA ILE A 11 -15.92 -12.27 13.21
C ILE A 11 -15.13 -11.81 11.99
N ALA A 12 -15.84 -11.60 10.88
CA ALA A 12 -15.37 -10.72 9.83
C ALA A 12 -15.32 -9.33 10.47
N LEU A 13 -14.20 -9.03 11.12
CA LEU A 13 -13.84 -7.67 11.48
C LEU A 13 -13.55 -7.02 10.14
N VAL A 14 -14.62 -6.60 9.47
CA VAL A 14 -14.55 -5.69 8.35
C VAL A 14 -13.85 -4.48 8.94
N VAL A 15 -12.57 -4.33 8.62
CA VAL A 15 -11.79 -3.13 8.90
C VAL A 15 -12.44 -2.06 8.04
N THR A 16 -13.56 -1.50 8.51
CA THR A 16 -14.41 -0.62 7.73
C THR A 16 -13.80 0.77 7.56
N ASP A 17 -12.68 1.08 8.20
CA ASP A 17 -12.15 2.43 8.08
C ASP A 17 -10.64 2.49 8.36
N GLU A 18 -9.82 2.04 7.41
CA GLU A 18 -8.37 2.38 7.39
C GLU A 18 -8.16 3.91 7.35
N PHE A 19 -9.18 4.66 6.92
CA PHE A 19 -9.31 6.10 7.06
C PHE A 19 -9.29 6.57 8.53
N ILE A 20 -9.71 5.76 9.51
CA ILE A 20 -9.54 6.08 10.94
C ILE A 20 -8.06 6.13 11.30
N LEU A 21 -7.23 5.18 10.83
CA LEU A 21 -5.79 5.16 11.14
C LEU A 21 -5.11 6.42 10.56
N PHE A 22 -5.48 6.82 9.35
CA PHE A 22 -4.95 8.04 8.73
C PHE A 22 -5.47 9.34 9.37
N LYS A 23 -6.71 9.35 9.88
CA LYS A 23 -7.26 10.52 10.59
C LYS A 23 -6.72 10.69 12.01
N THR A 24 -6.33 9.59 12.66
CA THR A 24 -5.93 9.59 14.08
C THR A 24 -4.43 9.80 14.29
N TYR A 25 -3.58 9.44 13.31
CA TYR A 25 -2.13 9.52 13.46
C TYR A 25 -1.48 10.40 12.39
N SER A 26 -0.61 11.31 12.86
CA SER A 26 0.19 12.20 11.99
C SER A 26 1.54 11.61 11.57
N SER A 27 1.84 10.35 11.92
CA SER A 27 3.13 9.72 11.61
C SER A 27 2.93 8.44 10.82
N LEU A 28 3.43 8.44 9.58
CA LEU A 28 3.37 7.26 8.70
C LEU A 28 4.08 6.06 9.34
N ASN A 29 5.20 6.26 10.03
CA ASN A 29 5.92 5.17 10.70
C ASN A 29 5.10 4.52 11.81
N LYS A 30 4.30 5.30 12.55
CA LYS A 30 3.38 4.74 13.56
C LYS A 30 2.29 3.90 12.89
N ILE A 31 1.68 4.42 11.82
CA ILE A 31 0.64 3.72 11.06
C ILE A 31 1.19 2.41 10.49
N LEU A 32 2.40 2.43 9.90
CA LEU A 32 3.06 1.24 9.36
C LEU A 32 3.28 0.16 10.42
N ARG A 33 3.76 0.55 11.62
CA ARG A 33 3.94 -0.42 12.71
C ARG A 33 2.61 -1.00 13.18
N ILE A 34 1.58 -0.17 13.33
CA ILE A 34 0.23 -0.61 13.71
C ILE A 34 -0.28 -1.61 12.66
N ALA A 35 -0.26 -1.24 11.38
CA ALA A 35 -0.69 -2.11 10.29
C ALA A 35 0.11 -3.43 10.23
N ALA A 36 1.42 -3.40 10.47
CA ALA A 36 2.25 -4.60 10.52
C ALA A 36 1.85 -5.54 11.67
N TYR A 37 1.58 -5.00 12.87
CA TYR A 37 1.05 -5.80 13.99
C TYR A 37 -0.32 -6.39 13.68
N TRP A 38 -1.22 -5.63 13.05
CA TRP A 38 -2.53 -6.12 12.62
C TRP A 38 -2.41 -7.28 11.61
N LEU A 39 -1.51 -7.16 10.64
CA LEU A 39 -1.26 -8.23 9.67
C LEU A 39 -0.70 -9.49 10.33
N ARG A 40 0.23 -9.34 11.28
CA ARG A 40 0.75 -10.47 12.08
C ARG A 40 -0.33 -11.12 12.92
N PHE A 41 -1.20 -10.33 13.54
CA PHE A 41 -2.31 -10.82 14.34
C PHE A 41 -3.31 -11.61 13.48
N ARG A 42 -3.66 -11.08 12.30
CA ARG A 42 -4.48 -11.78 11.32
C ARG A 42 -3.84 -13.10 10.88
N ASP A 43 -2.55 -13.09 10.55
CA ASP A 43 -1.83 -14.29 10.12
C ASP A 43 -1.77 -15.34 11.25
N PHE A 44 -1.64 -14.91 12.51
CA PHE A 44 -1.75 -15.79 13.68
C PHE A 44 -3.13 -16.44 13.78
N LEU A 45 -4.21 -15.69 13.58
CA LEU A 45 -5.57 -16.23 13.61
C LEU A 45 -5.84 -17.21 12.46
N VAL A 46 -5.37 -16.91 11.24
CA VAL A 46 -5.66 -17.72 10.05
C VAL A 46 -4.78 -18.95 9.97
N LYS A 47 -3.46 -18.81 10.18
CA LYS A 47 -2.49 -19.89 9.97
C LYS A 47 -2.19 -20.68 11.24
N LYS A 48 -2.71 -20.25 12.40
CA LYS A 48 -2.38 -20.80 13.74
C LYS A 48 -0.86 -20.96 13.96
N SER A 49 -0.04 -20.19 13.26
CA SER A 49 1.41 -20.30 13.30
C SER A 49 1.96 -19.36 14.36
N SER A 50 2.81 -19.88 15.25
CA SER A 50 3.56 -19.12 16.28
C SER A 50 4.65 -18.20 15.71
N ALA A 51 4.80 -18.13 14.38
CA ALA A 51 5.92 -17.50 13.69
C ALA A 51 6.05 -15.97 13.85
N SER A 52 5.13 -15.31 14.56
CA SER A 52 5.08 -13.83 14.66
C SER A 52 5.42 -13.26 16.05
N VAL A 53 5.85 -14.09 17.00
CA VAL A 53 6.25 -13.62 18.34
C VAL A 53 7.67 -13.05 18.28
N GLY A 54 7.80 -11.73 18.32
CA GLY A 54 9.08 -11.03 18.29
C GLY A 54 8.99 -9.59 17.75
N PRO A 55 10.11 -8.85 17.69
CA PRO A 55 10.13 -7.50 17.12
C PRO A 55 9.66 -7.50 15.65
N LEU A 56 9.13 -6.37 15.19
CA LEU A 56 8.77 -6.17 13.79
C LEU A 56 10.04 -6.23 12.94
N LYS A 57 10.01 -7.03 11.87
CA LYS A 57 11.09 -7.10 10.91
C LYS A 57 10.82 -6.13 9.75
N ALA A 58 11.84 -5.88 8.94
CA ALA A 58 11.72 -5.02 7.76
C ALA A 58 10.64 -5.53 6.79
N GLU A 59 10.52 -6.86 6.63
CA GLU A 59 9.55 -7.48 5.73
C GLU A 59 8.11 -7.27 6.20
N ASP A 60 7.87 -7.19 7.52
CA ASP A 60 6.53 -6.89 8.04
C ASP A 60 6.12 -5.45 7.72
N LEU A 61 7.07 -4.52 7.84
CA LEU A 61 6.85 -3.11 7.50
C LEU A 61 6.66 -2.92 6.00
N GLU A 62 7.42 -3.63 5.16
CA GLU A 62 7.26 -3.62 3.71
C GLU A 62 5.87 -4.15 3.32
N ARG A 63 5.48 -5.31 3.87
CA ARG A 63 4.16 -5.89 3.63
C ARG A 63 3.04 -4.95 4.08
N ALA A 64 3.18 -4.31 5.23
CA ALA A 64 2.23 -3.32 5.71
C ALA A 64 2.15 -2.12 4.76
N ASN A 65 3.28 -1.61 4.28
CA ASN A 65 3.32 -0.50 3.35
C ASN A 65 2.64 -0.83 2.02
N ILE A 66 2.94 -2.00 1.44
CA ILE A 66 2.28 -2.50 0.22
C ILE A 66 0.76 -2.62 0.44
N GLY A 67 0.34 -3.16 1.59
CA GLY A 67 -1.07 -3.27 1.95
C GLY A 67 -1.78 -1.91 1.96
N LEU A 68 -1.19 -0.91 2.62
CA LEU A 68 -1.73 0.45 2.68
C LEU A 68 -1.79 1.11 1.29
N ILE A 69 -0.74 0.96 0.48
CA ILE A 69 -0.72 1.48 -0.90
C ILE A 69 -1.87 0.89 -1.71
N LYS A 70 -2.03 -0.44 -1.67
CA LYS A 70 -3.13 -1.12 -2.38
C LYS A 70 -4.49 -0.67 -1.90
N ASN A 71 -4.67 -0.46 -0.60
CA ASN A 71 -5.92 0.05 -0.07
C ASN A 71 -6.22 1.47 -0.59
N VAL A 72 -5.25 2.39 -0.48
CA VAL A 72 -5.38 3.76 -0.98
C VAL A 72 -5.69 3.76 -2.48
N GLN A 73 -5.01 2.94 -3.26
CA GLN A 73 -5.28 2.82 -4.69
C GLN A 73 -6.69 2.28 -4.97
N ASN A 74 -7.13 1.24 -4.26
CA ASN A 74 -8.48 0.71 -4.39
C ASN A 74 -9.55 1.73 -3.97
N ASN A 75 -9.27 2.62 -3.04
CA ASN A 75 -10.24 3.63 -2.62
C ASN A 75 -10.43 4.73 -3.69
N PHE A 76 -9.37 5.11 -4.40
CA PHE A 76 -9.41 6.23 -5.36
C PHE A 76 -9.52 5.79 -6.84
N PHE A 77 -9.02 4.60 -7.18
CA PHE A 77 -8.89 4.10 -8.55
C PHE A 77 -9.53 2.73 -8.73
N LYS A 78 -10.56 2.40 -7.93
CA LYS A 78 -11.22 1.09 -7.93
C LYS A 78 -11.59 0.64 -9.35
N LEU A 79 -12.27 1.53 -10.08
CA LEU A 79 -12.78 1.25 -11.41
C LEU A 79 -11.64 1.05 -12.42
N GLU A 80 -10.60 1.87 -12.35
CA GLU A 80 -9.42 1.72 -13.21
C GLU A 80 -8.67 0.41 -12.93
N ILE A 81 -8.52 0.03 -11.66
CA ILE A 81 -7.89 -1.24 -11.25
C ILE A 81 -8.71 -2.43 -11.74
N GLU A 82 -10.04 -2.41 -11.53
CA GLU A 82 -10.92 -3.48 -11.99
C GLU A 82 -10.91 -3.62 -13.53
N ASN A 83 -10.91 -2.50 -14.25
CA ASN A 83 -10.84 -2.52 -15.70
C ASN A 83 -9.48 -3.03 -16.21
N LEU A 84 -8.37 -2.60 -15.60
CA LEU A 84 -7.04 -3.10 -15.93
C LEU A 84 -6.91 -4.61 -15.69
N LYS A 85 -7.39 -5.10 -14.54
CA LYS A 85 -7.39 -6.55 -14.22
C LYS A 85 -8.22 -7.36 -15.21
N ASN A 86 -9.35 -6.81 -15.66
CA ASN A 86 -10.24 -7.46 -16.63
C ASN A 86 -9.87 -7.19 -18.10
N LYS A 87 -8.72 -6.55 -18.38
CA LYS A 87 -8.29 -6.16 -19.74
C LYS A 87 -9.33 -5.32 -20.51
N LYS A 88 -10.13 -4.53 -19.78
CA LYS A 88 -11.13 -3.61 -20.33
C LYS A 88 -10.52 -2.21 -20.52
N SER A 89 -11.19 -1.38 -21.33
CA SER A 89 -10.79 0.02 -21.48
C SER A 89 -10.90 0.75 -20.14
N ILE A 90 -9.88 1.53 -19.81
CA ILE A 90 -9.89 2.42 -18.66
C ILE A 90 -10.85 3.59 -18.99
N PRO A 91 -11.67 4.06 -18.04
CA PRO A 91 -12.45 5.28 -18.22
C PRO A 91 -11.55 6.47 -18.55
N LYS A 92 -12.10 7.51 -19.18
CA LYS A 92 -11.40 8.79 -19.40
C LYS A 92 -11.14 9.45 -18.04
N SER A 93 -10.03 9.11 -17.39
CA SER A 93 -9.59 9.68 -16.12
C SER A 93 -8.21 10.31 -16.25
N LYS A 94 -7.82 11.16 -15.28
CA LYS A 94 -6.53 11.87 -15.29
C LYS A 94 -5.33 10.93 -15.40
N ILE A 95 -5.46 9.69 -14.91
CA ILE A 95 -4.38 8.72 -14.89
C ILE A 95 -4.19 7.97 -16.21
N ILE A 96 -5.15 7.99 -17.16
CA ILE A 96 -5.02 7.24 -18.42
C ILE A 96 -3.83 7.73 -19.27
N LEU A 97 -3.50 9.01 -19.18
CA LEU A 97 -2.34 9.63 -19.84
C LEU A 97 -1.01 9.09 -19.32
N LEU A 98 -1.00 8.54 -18.10
CA LEU A 98 0.14 7.90 -17.46
C LEU A 98 0.28 6.41 -17.85
N ARG A 99 -0.48 5.94 -18.85
CA ARG A 99 -0.53 4.55 -19.35
C ARG A 99 -0.42 3.52 -18.21
N PRO A 100 -1.37 3.54 -17.26
CA PRO A 100 -1.22 2.81 -16.01
C PRO A 100 -1.26 1.30 -16.24
N PHE A 101 -0.57 0.54 -15.40
CA PHE A 101 -0.60 -0.93 -15.39
C PHE A 101 -0.52 -1.46 -13.96
N ILE A 102 -0.87 -2.73 -13.77
CA ILE A 102 -0.77 -3.44 -12.48
C ILE A 102 0.51 -4.28 -12.49
N ASP A 103 1.35 -4.15 -11.46
CA ASP A 103 2.58 -4.93 -11.28
C ASP A 103 2.32 -6.33 -10.68
N ASP A 104 3.39 -7.09 -10.44
CA ASP A 104 3.39 -8.40 -9.80
C ASP A 104 2.94 -8.37 -8.33
N LYS A 105 3.14 -7.24 -7.65
CA LYS A 105 2.65 -6.97 -6.29
C LYS A 105 1.19 -6.48 -6.27
N ASP A 106 0.51 -6.45 -7.42
CA ASP A 106 -0.88 -6.01 -7.60
C ASP A 106 -1.07 -4.50 -7.33
N ILE A 107 -0.02 -3.70 -7.57
CA ILE A 107 0.04 -2.24 -7.36
C ILE A 107 -0.13 -1.52 -8.70
N LEU A 108 -0.93 -0.45 -8.70
CA LEU A 108 -1.11 0.44 -9.84
C LEU A 108 0.13 1.34 -10.04
N ARG A 109 0.76 1.25 -11.21
CA ARG A 109 1.97 1.99 -11.58
C ARG A 109 1.83 2.73 -12.90
N VAL A 110 2.66 3.75 -13.07
CA VAL A 110 2.78 4.50 -14.34
C VAL A 110 3.51 3.65 -15.37
N GLY A 111 2.88 3.45 -16.53
CA GLY A 111 3.55 2.92 -17.71
C GLY A 111 3.95 4.04 -18.67
N GLY A 112 4.85 3.76 -19.61
CA GLY A 112 5.16 4.69 -20.71
C GLY A 112 6.63 5.05 -20.85
N ARG A 113 6.92 6.35 -21.06
CA ARG A 113 8.11 6.88 -21.77
C ARG A 113 9.49 6.54 -21.16
N LEU A 114 9.53 5.99 -19.94
CA LEU A 114 10.78 5.55 -19.29
C LEU A 114 11.15 4.09 -19.57
N LYS A 115 10.37 3.35 -20.37
CA LYS A 115 10.74 1.98 -20.79
C LYS A 115 12.10 1.90 -21.50
N ASN A 116 12.56 2.99 -22.11
CA ASN A 116 13.81 3.05 -22.87
C ASN A 116 14.97 3.74 -22.12
N ALA A 117 14.78 4.19 -20.87
CA ALA A 117 15.84 4.80 -20.07
C ALA A 117 16.64 3.70 -19.34
N ILE A 118 17.53 3.04 -20.08
CA ILE A 118 18.39 1.93 -19.61
C ILE A 118 19.29 2.36 -18.44
N THR A 119 19.55 3.66 -18.27
CA THR A 119 20.42 4.26 -17.26
C THR A 119 19.76 4.56 -15.91
N ILE A 120 18.46 4.28 -15.75
CA ILE A 120 17.69 4.61 -14.55
C ILE A 120 17.32 3.32 -13.81
N GLU A 121 17.39 3.25 -12.47
CA GLU A 121 17.01 2.06 -11.69
C GLU A 121 15.54 1.67 -11.95
N VAL A 122 15.20 0.37 -11.93
CA VAL A 122 13.86 -0.15 -12.26
C VAL A 122 12.74 0.54 -11.48
N PHE A 123 13.01 0.92 -10.23
CA PHE A 123 12.08 1.66 -9.36
C PHE A 123 11.73 3.06 -9.86
N GLN A 124 12.69 3.74 -10.47
CA GLN A 124 12.49 5.04 -11.10
C GLN A 124 11.83 4.92 -12.47
N ARG A 125 11.86 3.74 -13.11
CA ARG A 125 11.22 3.52 -14.43
C ARG A 125 9.70 3.41 -14.36
N GLN A 126 9.16 2.88 -13.24
CA GLN A 126 7.75 2.53 -13.09
C GLN A 126 7.23 3.01 -11.71
N PRO A 127 7.06 4.33 -11.54
CA PRO A 127 6.62 4.89 -10.28
C PRO A 127 5.20 4.44 -9.89
N ILE A 128 4.97 4.32 -8.59
CA ILE A 128 3.65 4.00 -8.02
C ILE A 128 2.71 5.18 -8.22
N ILE A 129 1.48 4.91 -8.68
CA ILE A 129 0.44 5.93 -8.80
C ILE A 129 -0.23 6.11 -7.44
N LEU A 130 -0.06 7.27 -6.83
CA LEU A 130 -0.74 7.62 -5.58
C LEU A 130 -1.67 8.83 -5.80
N PRO A 131 -2.88 8.81 -5.19
CA PRO A 131 -3.77 9.96 -5.22
C PRO A 131 -3.20 11.10 -4.37
N GLY A 132 -3.07 12.30 -4.95
CA GLY A 132 -2.51 13.47 -4.28
C GLY A 132 -3.31 13.92 -3.04
N ASP A 133 -4.62 13.71 -3.07
CA ASP A 133 -5.52 14.14 -1.98
C ASP A 133 -5.53 13.19 -0.78
N SER A 134 -4.94 11.99 -0.90
CA SER A 134 -4.94 11.05 0.21
C SER A 134 -4.02 11.46 1.35
N ILE A 135 -4.46 11.18 2.56
CA ILE A 135 -3.66 11.43 3.77
C ILE A 135 -2.38 10.61 3.75
N TYR A 136 -2.42 9.36 3.24
CA TYR A 136 -1.23 8.54 3.05
C TYR A 136 -0.16 9.27 2.23
N THR A 137 -0.52 9.81 1.07
CA THR A 137 0.40 10.55 0.20
C THR A 137 0.99 11.77 0.91
N LYS A 138 0.17 12.54 1.64
CA LYS A 138 0.63 13.71 2.40
C LYS A 138 1.62 13.33 3.50
N LEU A 139 1.32 12.27 4.27
CA LEU A 139 2.20 11.77 5.32
C LEU A 139 3.49 11.18 4.76
N LEU A 140 3.42 10.53 3.60
CA LEU A 140 4.59 10.06 2.88
C LEU A 140 5.49 11.24 2.51
N PHE A 141 4.96 12.26 1.83
CA PHE A 141 5.73 13.47 1.49
C PHE A 141 6.33 14.14 2.72
N GLN A 142 5.56 14.29 3.81
CA GLN A 142 6.05 14.87 5.05
C GLN A 142 7.21 14.07 5.64
N ARG A 143 7.11 12.74 5.67
CA ARG A 143 8.19 11.85 6.14
C ARG A 143 9.46 12.03 5.32
N GLU A 144 9.32 12.03 4.00
CA GLU A 144 10.46 12.16 3.09
C GLU A 144 11.09 13.55 3.19
N HIS A 145 10.28 14.61 3.30
CA HIS A 145 10.75 15.99 3.50
C HIS A 145 11.57 16.16 4.79
N ILE A 146 11.11 15.57 5.90
CA ILE A 146 11.87 15.57 7.16
C ILE A 146 13.17 14.77 7.00
N ARG A 147 13.13 13.60 6.35
CA ARG A 147 14.32 12.75 6.15
C ARG A 147 15.38 13.43 5.28
N CYS A 148 14.95 14.19 4.27
CA CYS A 148 15.83 14.95 3.40
C CYS A 148 16.27 16.31 4.00
N MET A 149 16.10 16.52 5.31
CA MET A 149 16.44 17.77 6.02
C MET A 149 15.85 19.03 5.35
N HIS A 150 14.58 19.00 4.96
CA HIS A 150 13.91 20.11 4.25
C HIS A 150 14.48 20.43 2.86
N GLY A 151 15.32 19.57 2.29
CA GLY A 151 15.67 19.66 0.88
C GLY A 151 14.38 19.72 0.05
N GLY A 152 14.21 20.80 -0.71
CA GLY A 152 13.00 21.05 -1.49
C GLY A 152 12.67 19.92 -2.48
N PRO A 153 11.63 20.07 -3.32
CA PRO A 153 11.07 19.00 -4.17
C PRO A 153 12.05 18.35 -5.18
N PHE A 154 13.31 18.78 -5.22
CA PHE A 154 14.40 18.27 -6.05
C PHE A 154 15.41 17.38 -5.30
N ALA A 155 15.14 16.97 -4.05
CA ALA A 155 15.97 15.97 -3.37
C ALA A 155 15.93 14.66 -4.19
N ARG A 156 17.03 14.35 -4.88
CA ARG A 156 17.21 13.13 -5.68
C ARG A 156 16.78 11.90 -4.86
N PRO A 157 16.09 10.92 -5.47
CA PRO A 157 15.77 9.68 -4.79
C PRO A 157 17.09 8.94 -4.53
N LEU A 158 17.68 9.15 -3.37
CA LEU A 158 18.65 8.22 -2.80
C LEU A 158 17.84 6.97 -2.47
N GLN A 159 17.98 5.98 -3.35
CA GLN A 159 17.68 4.56 -3.21
C GLN A 159 16.67 4.20 -2.11
N PHE A 160 15.44 3.93 -2.53
CA PHE A 160 14.58 3.01 -1.78
C PHE A 160 14.11 1.90 -2.70
N SER A 161 14.55 0.70 -2.36
CA SER A 161 13.87 -0.56 -2.63
C SER A 161 12.47 -0.49 -1.99
N LEU A 162 11.41 -0.48 -2.81
CA LEU A 162 10.07 -0.94 -2.37
C LEU A 162 9.86 -2.40 -2.78
#